data_AF-A0A359N188-F1
#
_entry.id   AF-A0A359N188-F1
#
_cell.length_a   1.000
_cell.length_b   1.000
_cell.length_c   1.000
_cell.angle_alpha   90.00
_cell.angle_beta   90.00
_cell.angle_gamma   90.00
#
_symmetry.space_group_name_H-M   'P 1'
#
loop_
_entity.id
_entity.type
_entity.pdbx_description
1 polymer ?
#
loop_
_entity_poly.entity_id
_entity_poly.type
_entity_poly.pdbx_seq_one_letter_code
_entity_poly.pdbx_strand_id
1 'polypeptide(L)' 'MKISRKLAIAILKYLDKNPRFYFPFLVMCQEYGPEDDDFVEICYNEWQLIEEDESYKTFELWENLQDLREDTTQLLAK' A
#
# COMPACT_ATOMS: atom_id res chain seq x y z
N MET A 1 0.34 -0.42 10.43
CA MET A 1 -1.09 -0.38 10.86
C MET A 1 -1.86 -1.44 10.12
N LYS A 2 -2.47 -2.41 10.80
CA LYS A 2 -3.23 -3.50 10.14
C LYS A 2 -4.46 -2.98 9.41
N ILE A 3 -4.69 -3.49 8.19
CA ILE A 3 -5.85 -3.19 7.36
C ILE A 3 -6.49 -4.47 6.82
N SER A 4 -7.75 -4.39 6.40
CA SER A 4 -8.40 -5.52 5.73
C SER A 4 -7.94 -5.64 4.27
N ARG A 5 -7.94 -6.87 3.71
CA ARG A 5 -7.70 -7.13 2.27
C ARG A 5 -8.58 -6.24 1.38
N LYS A 6 -9.86 -6.08 1.72
CA LYS A 6 -10.79 -5.22 0.99
C LYS A 6 -10.33 -3.76 0.96
N LEU A 7 -9.82 -3.26 2.09
CA LEU A 7 -9.29 -1.90 2.17
C LEU A 7 -7.97 -1.77 1.39
N ALA A 8 -7.08 -2.76 1.48
CA ALA A 8 -5.83 -2.79 0.71
C ALA A 8 -6.10 -2.70 -0.80
N ILE A 9 -6.97 -3.56 -1.33
CA ILE A 9 -7.36 -3.55 -2.75
C ILE A 9 -7.98 -2.20 -3.14
N ALA A 10 -8.87 -1.65 -2.30
CA ALA A 10 -9.50 -0.36 -2.57
C ALA A 10 -8.48 0.79 -2.65
N ILE A 11 -7.47 0.79 -1.77
CA ILE A 11 -6.38 1.77 -1.79
C ILE A 11 -5.55 1.60 -3.07
N LEU A 12 -5.03 0.39 -3.35
CA LEU A 12 -4.18 0.13 -4.52
C LEU A 12 -4.89 0.52 -5.82
N LYS A 13 -6.17 0.14 -5.97
CA LYS A 13 -7.01 0.49 -7.12
C LYS A 13 -7.28 1.99 -7.24
N TYR A 14 -7.35 2.71 -6.12
CA TYR A 14 -7.49 4.17 -6.13
C TYR A 14 -6.19 4.84 -6.59
N LEU A 15 -5.04 4.38 -6.09
CA LEU A 15 -3.72 4.91 -6.45
C LEU A 15 -3.41 4.68 -7.93
N ASP A 16 -3.69 3.48 -8.44
CA ASP A 16 -3.55 3.14 -9.87
C ASP A 16 -4.35 4.08 -10.78
N LYS A 17 -5.57 4.45 -10.37
CA LYS A 17 -6.43 5.39 -11.11
C LYS A 17 -6.06 6.85 -10.91
N ASN A 18 -5.29 7.19 -9.87
CA ASN A 18 -4.97 8.56 -9.49
C ASN A 18 -3.45 8.72 -9.26
N PRO A 19 -2.60 8.57 -10.29
CA PRO A 19 -1.13 8.54 -10.13
C PRO A 19 -0.53 9.86 -9.61
N ARG A 20 -1.30 10.96 -9.60
CA ARG A 20 -0.87 12.26 -9.04
C ARG A 20 -1.24 12.42 -7.55
N PHE A 21 -2.12 11.57 -7.03
CA PHE A 21 -2.52 11.61 -5.64
C PHE A 21 -1.31 11.30 -4.75
N TYR A 22 -1.12 12.09 -3.71
CA TYR A 22 -0.12 11.79 -2.71
C TYR A 22 -0.72 10.90 -1.63
N PHE A 23 -0.09 9.75 -1.42
CA PHE A 23 -0.49 8.80 -0.38
C PHE A 23 0.71 8.53 0.53
N PRO A 24 0.68 8.97 1.80
CA PRO A 24 1.83 8.92 2.70
C PRO A 24 2.11 7.53 3.29
N PHE A 25 1.56 6.46 2.72
CA PHE A 25 1.72 5.11 3.24
C PHE A 25 2.08 4.11 2.12
N LEU A 26 2.83 3.09 2.49
CA LEU A 26 3.05 1.88 1.72
C LEU A 26 1.99 0.84 2.10
N VAL A 27 1.49 0.09 1.12
CA VAL A 27 0.65 -1.08 1.36
C VAL A 27 1.57 -2.29 1.39
N MET A 28 1.69 -2.92 2.57
CA MET A 28 2.57 -4.05 2.81
C MET A 28 1.77 -5.35 2.92
N CYS A 29 2.30 -6.47 2.43
CA CYS A 29 1.74 -7.80 2.57
C CYS A 29 2.79 -8.82 3.03
N GLN A 30 2.40 -9.69 3.95
CA GLN A 30 3.31 -10.71 4.50
C GLN A 30 3.39 -11.96 3.62
N GLU A 31 2.28 -12.39 3.01
CA GLU A 31 2.23 -13.61 2.19
C GLU A 31 2.53 -13.35 0.71
N TYR A 32 3.39 -12.38 0.40
CA TYR A 32 3.62 -11.96 -0.98
C TYR A 32 4.33 -13.04 -1.81
N GLY A 33 5.27 -13.77 -1.19
CA GLY A 33 5.95 -14.92 -1.77
C GLY A 33 6.05 -16.08 -0.77
N PRO A 34 6.18 -17.33 -1.25
CA PRO A 34 6.28 -18.51 -0.38
C PRO A 34 7.59 -18.56 0.43
N GLU A 35 8.59 -17.76 0.07
CA GLU A 35 9.87 -17.64 0.77
C GLU A 35 9.98 -16.33 1.58
N ASP A 36 8.96 -15.47 1.52
CA ASP A 36 8.99 -14.19 2.22
C ASP A 36 8.59 -14.39 3.70
N ASP A 37 9.58 -14.32 4.58
CA ASP A 37 9.37 -14.35 6.04
C ASP A 37 8.92 -12.98 6.60
N ASP A 38 8.93 -11.92 5.77
CA ASP A 38 8.67 -10.53 6.16
C ASP A 38 7.69 -9.83 5.21
N PHE A 39 7.26 -8.62 5.57
CA PHE A 39 6.35 -7.80 4.79
C PHE A 39 7.01 -7.22 3.53
N VAL A 40 6.35 -7.38 2.39
CA VAL A 40 6.74 -6.83 1.08
C VAL A 40 5.78 -5.72 0.67
N GLU A 41 6.32 -4.65 0.07
CA GLU A 41 5.51 -3.58 -0.52
C GLU A 41 4.78 -4.10 -1.77
N ILE A 42 3.48 -3.83 -1.83
CA ILE A 42 2.68 -4.09 -3.03
C ILE A 42 2.62 -2.83 -3.88
N CYS A 43 3.00 -2.94 -5.15
CA CYS A 43 2.85 -1.85 -6.09
C CYS A 43 1.38 -1.64 -6.45
N TYR A 44 0.94 -0.39 -6.60
CA TYR A 44 -0.48 -0.09 -6.82
C TYR A 44 -1.06 -0.74 -8.08
N ASN A 45 -0.25 -1.00 -9.11
CA ASN A 45 -0.64 -1.64 -10.37
C ASN A 45 -0.82 -3.17 -10.26
N GLU A 46 -0.54 -3.76 -9.10
CA GLU A 46 -0.69 -5.20 -8.84
C GLU A 46 -2.02 -5.54 -8.17
N TRP A 47 -2.93 -4.57 -8.04
CA TRP A 47 -4.20 -4.75 -7.32
C TRP A 47 -5.06 -5.89 -7.90
N GLN A 48 -4.99 -6.17 -9.20
CA GLN A 48 -5.72 -7.29 -9.81
C GLN A 48 -5.23 -8.64 -9.29
N LEU A 49 -3.90 -8.82 -9.18
CA LEU A 49 -3.29 -10.05 -8.66
C LEU A 49 -3.79 -10.32 -7.23
N ILE A 50 -3.79 -9.28 -6.40
CA ILE A 50 -4.24 -9.36 -5.01
C ILE A 50 -5.75 -9.59 -4.92
N GLU A 51 -6.54 -9.08 -5.87
CA GLU A 51 -8.00 -9.28 -5.92
C GLU A 51 -8.37 -10.72 -6.34
N GLU A 52 -7.60 -11.30 -7.27
CA GLU A 52 -7.83 -12.64 -7.84
C GLU A 52 -7.29 -13.77 -6.95
N ASP A 53 -6.16 -13.58 -6.28
CA ASP A 53 -5.57 -14.57 -5.38
C ASP A 53 -5.94 -14.28 -3.91
N GLU A 54 -6.55 -15.27 -3.26
CA GLU A 54 -6.96 -15.21 -1.85
C GLU A 54 -5.85 -15.67 -0.89
N SER A 55 -4.68 -16.05 -1.40
CA SER A 55 -3.50 -16.41 -0.61
C SER A 55 -2.97 -15.22 0.21
N TYR A 56 -3.08 -13.99 -0.33
CA TYR A 56 -2.72 -12.74 0.34
C TYR A 56 -3.74 -12.37 1.43
N LYS A 57 -3.33 -12.42 2.71
CA LYS A 57 -4.27 -12.32 3.84
C LYS A 57 -3.92 -11.21 4.81
N THR A 58 -2.65 -10.97 5.03
CA THR A 58 -2.16 -10.06 6.05
C THR A 58 -1.64 -8.80 5.39
N PHE A 59 -2.28 -7.67 5.72
CA PHE A 59 -1.96 -6.37 5.14
C PHE A 59 -1.72 -5.32 6.21
N GLU A 60 -0.73 -4.46 5.97
CA GLU A 60 -0.45 -3.30 6.80
C GLU A 60 -0.20 -2.03 5.97
N LEU A 61 -0.52 -0.88 6.57
CA LEU A 61 -0.03 0.42 6.12
C LEU A 61 1.20 0.82 6.92
N TRP A 62 2.30 1.07 6.24
CA TRP A 62 3.54 1.59 6.81
C TRP A 62 3.76 3.01 6.33
N GLU A 63 4.26 3.90 7.19
CA GLU A 63 4.50 5.29 6.79
C GLU A 63 5.60 5.35 5.72
N ASN A 64 5.31 5.99 4.58
CA ASN A 64 6.30 6.21 3.54
C ASN A 64 7.08 7.51 3.84
N LEU A 65 8.03 7.43 4.77
CA LEU A 65 8.86 8.57 5.17
C LEU A 65 9.90 8.99 4.11
N GLN A 66 10.06 8.22 3.03
CA GLN A 66 11.02 8.51 1.96
C GLN A 66 10.44 9.38 0.83
N ASP A 67 9.11 9.45 0.68
CA ASP A 67 8.44 10.31 -0.31
C ASP A 67 7.78 11.53 0.36
N LEU A 68 8.49 12.18 1.30
CA LEU A 68 8.02 13.44 1.90
C LEU A 68 8.19 14.58 0.89
N ARG A 69 7.21 14.76 -0.01
CA ARG A 69 7.16 15.93 -0.88
C ARG A 69 7.09 17.21 -0.05
N GLU A 70 7.77 18.28 -0.46
CA GLU A 70 7.84 19.53 0.30
C GLU A 70 6.44 20.13 0.60
N ASP A 71 5.51 20.02 -0.35
CA ASP A 71 4.11 20.43 -0.21
C ASP A 71 3.38 19.64 0.90
N THR A 72 3.75 18.38 1.09
CA THR A 72 3.21 17.50 2.13
C THR A 72 3.73 17.88 3.50
N THR A 73 5.03 18.16 3.64
CA THR A 73 5.58 18.64 4.93
C THR A 73 4.91 19.94 5.39
N GLN A 74 4.54 20.82 4.45
CA GLN A 74 3.81 22.06 4.76
C GLN A 74 2.36 21.82 5.19
N LEU A 75 1.71 20.78 4.65
CA LEU A 75 0.34 20.38 5.00
C LEU A 75 0.25 19.71 6.38
N LEU A 76 1.24 18.88 6.73
CA LEU A 76 1.31 18.16 8.02
C LEU A 76 1.82 19.03 9.18
N ALA A 77 2.50 20.15 8.87
CA ALA A 77 3.01 21.09 9.88
C ALA A 77 1.96 22.10 10.38
N LYS A 78 0.69 21.99 9.96
CA LYS A 78 -0.44 22.79 10.44
C LYS A 78 -1.33 21.98 11.37
#